data_AF-A0A388QC15-F1
#
_entry.id   AF-A0A388QC15-F1
#
_cell.length_a   1.000
_cell.length_b   1.000
_cell.length_c   1.000
_cell.angle_alpha   90.00
_cell.angle_beta   90.00
_cell.angle_gamma   90.00
#
_symmetry.space_group_name_H-M   'P 1'
#
loop_
_entity.id
_entity.type
_entity.pdbx_description
1 polymer ?
#
loop_
_entity_poly.entity_id
_entity_poly.type
_entity_poly.pdbx_seq_one_letter_code
_entity_poly.pdbx_strand_id
1 'polypeptide(L)'
;MREVLTRRLQRWQDLHSAQHAPGHKPDESFLRLPELLIVDGGKGQLGVAVEVLQAFGLSAQVALASLAKQNEELFVPGRTAPILLPRRSPGLFLVQRIRDEAHRFALTLHRARRTRTGLASQLDAIPGIGPARRKALLKHFGSLDGIRSAELEDLAQVRGVSRDVARAVKDVLA
;
A
#
# COMPACT_ATOMS: atom_id res chain seq x y z
N MET A 1 3.98 9.63 -5.29
CA MET A 1 3.38 10.41 -4.18
C MET A 1 2.23 11.31 -4.64
N ARG A 2 2.41 12.19 -5.64
CA ARG A 2 1.34 13.06 -6.19
C ARG A 2 0.02 12.32 -6.39
N GLU A 3 0.05 11.24 -7.17
CA GLU A 3 -1.13 10.41 -7.46
C GLU A 3 -1.85 9.93 -6.19
N VAL A 4 -1.09 9.50 -5.17
CA VAL A 4 -1.66 9.00 -3.91
C VAL A 4 -2.40 10.11 -3.16
N LEU A 5 -1.78 11.29 -3.05
CA LEU A 5 -2.40 12.44 -2.40
C LEU A 5 -3.62 12.94 -3.17
N THR A 6 -3.51 13.11 -4.49
CA THR A 6 -4.62 13.51 -5.36
C THR A 6 -5.79 12.55 -5.22
N ARG A 7 -5.56 11.23 -5.27
CA ARG A 7 -6.62 10.23 -5.10
C ARG A 7 -7.27 10.27 -3.72
N ARG A 8 -6.50 10.53 -2.66
CA ARG A 8 -7.03 10.66 -1.30
C ARG A 8 -7.93 11.89 -1.17
N LEU A 9 -7.46 13.05 -1.64
CA LEU A 9 -8.18 14.31 -1.51
C LEU A 9 -9.40 14.38 -2.43
N GLN A 10 -9.32 13.79 -3.63
CA GLN A 10 -10.48 13.65 -4.51
C GLN A 10 -11.60 12.87 -3.81
N ARG A 11 -11.29 11.73 -3.19
CA ARG A 11 -12.29 10.96 -2.43
C ARG A 11 -12.91 11.77 -1.31
N TRP A 12 -12.10 12.54 -0.58
CA TRP A 12 -12.63 13.43 0.46
C TRP A 12 -13.59 14.47 -0.14
N GLN A 13 -13.20 15.12 -1.23
CA GLN A 13 -14.04 16.12 -1.91
C GLN A 13 -15.34 15.52 -2.43
N ASP A 14 -15.29 14.36 -3.08
CA ASP A 14 -16.48 13.66 -3.62
C ASP A 14 -17.50 13.37 -2.50
N LEU A 15 -17.03 12.92 -1.33
CA LEU A 15 -17.88 12.65 -0.16
C LEU A 15 -18.54 13.91 0.40
N HIS A 16 -17.86 15.06 0.34
CA HIS A 16 -18.38 16.33 0.86
C HIS A 16 -19.24 17.09 -0.15
N SER A 17 -19.16 16.75 -1.44
CA SER A 17 -19.83 17.47 -2.54
C SER A 17 -21.29 17.03 -2.78
N ALA A 18 -21.89 16.25 -1.87
CA ALA A 18 -23.28 15.74 -1.97
C ALA A 18 -23.61 14.84 -3.18
N GLN A 19 -22.66 14.57 -4.09
CA GLN A 19 -22.83 13.63 -5.21
C GLN A 19 -22.57 12.18 -4.76
N HIS A 20 -23.42 11.64 -3.90
CA HIS A 20 -23.40 10.21 -3.63
C HIS A 20 -24.13 9.47 -4.75
N ALA A 21 -23.38 8.71 -5.57
CA ALA A 21 -23.99 7.71 -6.44
C ALA A 21 -24.77 6.71 -5.56
N PRO A 22 -26.06 6.42 -5.83
CA PRO A 22 -26.83 5.49 -5.03
C PRO A 22 -26.16 4.10 -5.00
N GLY A 23 -25.93 3.55 -3.80
CA GLY A 23 -25.49 2.15 -3.63
C GLY A 23 -24.03 1.92 -3.21
N HIS A 24 -23.19 2.95 -3.09
CA HIS A 24 -21.83 2.79 -2.55
C HIS A 24 -21.76 3.22 -1.08
N LYS A 25 -21.43 2.31 -0.15
CA LYS A 25 -21.10 2.69 1.22
C LYS A 25 -19.76 3.44 1.20
N PRO A 26 -19.71 4.72 1.61
CA PRO A 26 -18.47 5.46 1.63
C PRO A 26 -17.49 4.84 2.63
N ASP A 27 -16.21 4.80 2.27
CA ASP A 27 -15.16 4.40 3.20
C ASP A 27 -14.96 5.53 4.23
N GLU A 28 -15.43 5.29 5.46
CA GLU A 28 -15.43 6.26 6.55
C GLU A 28 -14.02 6.80 6.87
N SER A 29 -12.98 6.04 6.53
CA SER A 29 -11.58 6.41 6.72
C SER A 29 -11.17 7.68 5.97
N PHE A 30 -11.94 8.07 4.95
CA PHE A 30 -11.69 9.25 4.10
C PHE A 30 -12.66 10.41 4.35
N LEU A 31 -13.57 10.28 5.32
CA LEU A 31 -14.51 11.35 5.68
C LEU A 31 -13.83 12.53 6.38
N ARG A 32 -12.69 12.31 7.04
CA ARG A 32 -12.00 13.37 7.80
C ARG A 32 -10.72 13.80 7.09
N LEU A 33 -10.59 15.11 6.94
CA LEU A 33 -9.35 15.75 6.56
C LEU A 33 -8.38 15.72 7.75
N PRO A 34 -7.10 15.35 7.57
CA PRO A 34 -6.14 15.38 8.66
C PRO A 34 -5.75 16.82 8.99
N GLU A 35 -5.51 17.10 10.27
CA GLU A 35 -4.98 18.40 10.73
C GLU A 35 -3.50 18.57 10.35
N LEU A 36 -2.76 17.46 10.27
CA LEU A 36 -1.36 17.42 9.88
C LEU A 36 -1.09 16.29 8.89
N LEU A 37 -0.45 16.63 7.78
CA LEU A 37 0.10 15.70 6.80
C LEU A 37 1.63 15.67 6.93
N ILE A 38 2.20 14.50 7.20
CA ILE A 38 3.65 14.26 7.18
C ILE A 38 3.98 13.39 5.97
N VAL A 39 4.91 13.84 5.13
CA VAL A 39 5.41 13.05 3.99
C VAL A 39 6.83 12.53 4.25
N ASP A 40 7.06 11.24 3.99
CA ASP A 40 8.40 10.63 4.05
C ASP A 40 9.24 11.10 2.85
N GLY A 41 10.16 12.04 3.09
CA GLY A 41 10.99 12.62 2.04
C GLY A 41 11.52 14.02 2.39
N GLY A 42 12.53 14.45 1.63
CA GLY A 42 13.07 15.81 1.73
C GLY A 42 12.23 16.86 0.99
N LYS A 43 12.83 18.04 0.76
CA LYS A 43 12.19 19.22 0.15
C LYS A 43 11.45 18.95 -1.17
N GLY A 44 11.94 18.05 -2.01
CA GLY A 44 11.26 17.69 -3.26
C GLY A 44 9.88 17.07 -3.03
N GLN A 45 9.73 16.20 -2.04
CA GLN A 45 8.43 15.63 -1.70
C GLN A 45 7.52 16.66 -1.03
N LEU A 46 8.09 17.55 -0.20
CA LEU A 46 7.34 18.68 0.36
C LEU A 46 6.71 19.54 -0.73
N GLY A 47 7.47 19.93 -1.76
CA GLY A 47 6.97 20.75 -2.87
C GLY A 47 5.80 20.11 -3.61
N VAL A 48 5.90 18.81 -3.92
CA VAL A 48 4.81 18.06 -4.56
C VAL A 48 3.55 18.04 -3.68
N ALA A 49 3.69 17.87 -2.36
CA ALA A 49 2.55 17.89 -1.45
C ALA A 49 1.91 19.28 -1.34
N VAL A 50 2.72 20.35 -1.35
CA VAL A 50 2.24 21.74 -1.38
C VAL A 50 1.37 21.98 -2.62
N GLU A 51 1.88 21.64 -3.80
CA GLU A 51 1.15 21.83 -5.06
C GLU A 51 -0.19 21.09 -5.07
N VAL A 52 -0.22 19.86 -4.54
CA VAL A 52 -1.47 19.08 -4.45
C VAL A 52 -2.45 19.74 -3.48
N LEU A 53 -2.02 20.16 -2.28
CA LEU A 53 -2.93 20.85 -1.35
C LEU A 53 -3.45 22.17 -1.93
N GLN A 54 -2.61 22.91 -2.66
CA GLN A 54 -3.02 24.14 -3.35
C GLN A 54 -4.08 23.87 -4.42
N ALA A 55 -3.89 22.83 -5.24
CA ALA A 55 -4.86 22.47 -6.28
C ALA A 55 -6.26 22.11 -5.72
N PHE A 56 -6.33 21.62 -4.48
CA PHE A 56 -7.58 21.32 -3.78
C PHE A 56 -8.09 22.47 -2.88
N GLY A 57 -7.38 23.60 -2.81
CA GLY A 57 -7.76 24.72 -1.94
C GLY A 57 -7.62 24.45 -0.44
N LEU A 58 -6.77 23.48 -0.05
CA LEU A 58 -6.64 22.99 1.33
C LEU A 58 -5.39 23.48 2.06
N SER A 59 -4.60 24.38 1.46
CA SER A 59 -3.34 24.87 2.03
C SER A 59 -3.50 25.57 3.38
N ALA A 60 -4.66 26.16 3.66
CA ALA A 60 -4.95 26.81 4.95
C ALA A 60 -5.57 25.87 5.99
N GLN A 61 -6.01 24.66 5.58
CA GLN A 61 -6.75 23.73 6.42
C GLN A 61 -5.88 22.58 6.93
N VAL A 62 -4.83 22.22 6.20
CA VAL A 62 -3.97 21.08 6.51
C VAL A 62 -2.55 21.56 6.74
N ALA A 63 -2.04 21.39 7.96
CA ALA A 63 -0.62 21.59 8.22
C ALA A 63 0.19 20.55 7.45
N LEU A 64 1.33 20.95 6.90
CA LEU A 64 2.18 20.08 6.08
C LEU A 64 3.61 20.10 6.58
N ALA A 65 4.20 18.91 6.71
CA ALA A 65 5.63 18.74 6.96
C ALA A 65 6.19 17.58 6.12
N SER A 66 7.49 17.61 5.85
CA SER A 66 8.22 16.46 5.32
C SER A 66 9.34 16.06 6.25
N LEU A 67 9.63 14.77 6.32
CA LEU A 67 10.68 14.21 7.17
C LEU A 67 11.80 13.62 6.32
N ALA A 68 13.00 14.18 6.40
CA ALA A 68 14.17 13.63 5.71
C ALA A 68 14.85 12.53 6.53
N LYS A 69 15.26 11.45 5.87
CA LYS A 69 15.71 10.20 6.53
C LYS A 69 17.03 10.28 7.29
N GLN A 70 18.00 11.09 6.84
CA GLN A 70 19.37 11.02 7.38
C GLN A 70 19.49 11.62 8.79
N ASN A 71 18.78 12.73 9.05
CA ASN A 71 18.89 13.48 10.30
C ASN A 71 17.53 13.77 10.96
N GLU A 72 16.45 13.21 10.41
CA GLU A 72 15.08 13.45 10.89
C GLU A 72 14.72 14.93 10.93
N GLU A 73 15.20 15.62 9.91
CA GLU A 73 14.95 17.03 9.67
C GLU A 73 13.52 17.19 9.17
N LEU A 74 12.77 18.05 9.86
CA LEU A 74 11.44 18.45 9.46
C LEU A 74 11.52 19.66 8.54
N PHE A 75 10.93 19.56 7.36
CA PHE A 75 10.75 20.70 6.45
C PHE A 75 9.29 21.09 6.41
N VAL A 76 9.01 22.38 6.47
CA VAL A 76 7.66 22.95 6.39
C VAL A 76 7.58 23.98 5.27
N PRO A 77 6.41 24.18 4.64
CA PRO A 77 6.25 25.18 3.59
C PRO A 77 6.62 26.58 4.08
N GLY A 78 7.23 27.39 3.22
CA GLY A 78 7.61 28.77 3.55
C GLY A 78 8.87 28.92 4.40
N ARG A 79 9.53 27.83 4.80
CA ARG A 79 10.78 27.86 5.57
C ARG A 79 11.94 27.22 4.80
N THR A 80 13.06 27.94 4.67
CA THR A 80 14.26 27.46 3.97
C THR A 80 15.09 26.47 4.79
N ALA A 81 15.26 26.76 6.08
CA ALA A 81 15.98 25.93 7.03
C ALA A 81 15.07 24.85 7.65
N PRO A 82 15.57 23.63 7.88
CA PRO A 82 14.80 22.61 8.58
C PRO A 82 14.49 23.00 10.03
N ILE A 83 13.50 22.34 10.59
CA ILE A 83 13.24 22.26 12.02
C ILE A 83 13.99 21.04 12.54
N LEU A 84 14.93 21.29 13.46
CA LEU A 84 15.67 20.25 14.15
C LEU A 84 15.03 20.03 15.52
N LEU A 85 14.54 18.83 15.76
CA LEU A 85 14.04 18.44 17.07
C LEU A 85 15.21 17.96 17.94
N PRO A 86 15.21 18.27 19.25
CA PRO A 86 16.24 17.75 20.15
C PRO A 86 16.26 16.22 20.14
N ARG A 87 17.46 15.63 20.17
CA ARG A 87 17.69 14.18 20.02
C ARG A 87 16.94 13.29 21.03
N ARG A 88 16.54 13.85 22.18
CA ARG A 88 15.80 13.15 23.24
C ARG A 88 14.41 13.74 23.49
N SER A 89 13.90 14.52 22.54
CA SER A 89 12.58 15.14 22.68
C SER A 89 11.46 14.14 22.40
N PRO A 90 10.35 14.19 23.15
CA PRO A 90 9.14 13.41 22.83
C PRO A 90 8.63 13.67 21.41
N GLY A 91 8.78 14.90 20.91
CA GLY A 91 8.38 15.26 19.55
C GLY A 91 9.15 14.49 18.48
N LEU A 92 10.47 14.30 18.66
CA LEU A 92 11.28 13.53 17.73
C LEU A 92 10.81 12.07 17.70
N PHE A 93 10.63 11.46 18.88
CA PHE A 93 10.15 10.08 18.99
C PHE A 93 8.76 9.87 18.37
N LEU A 94 7.87 10.85 18.48
CA LEU A 94 6.56 10.80 17.84
C LEU A 94 6.69 10.77 16.30
N VAL A 95 7.49 11.66 15.74
CA VAL A 95 7.70 11.77 14.29
C VAL A 95 8.39 10.53 13.73
N GLN A 96 9.35 9.96 14.47
CA GLN A 96 9.96 8.65 14.19
C GLN A 96 8.92 7.56 14.08
N ARG A 97 8.05 7.44 15.09
CA ARG A 97 7.03 6.39 15.14
C ARG A 97 6.04 6.51 13.98
N ILE A 98 5.65 7.73 13.61
CA ILE A 98 4.78 7.98 12.45
C ILE A 98 5.47 7.51 11.16
N ARG A 99 6.75 7.86 10.96
CA ARG A 99 7.53 7.41 9.80
C ARG A 99 7.64 5.90 9.76
N ASP A 100 8.03 5.29 10.87
CA ASP A 100 8.30 3.86 10.94
C ASP A 100 7.01 3.06 10.68
N GLU A 101 5.86 3.56 11.16
CA GLU A 101 4.55 2.97 10.86
C GLU A 101 4.17 3.11 9.38
N ALA A 102 4.39 4.29 8.78
CA ALA A 102 4.17 4.50 7.35
C ALA A 102 5.07 3.58 6.50
N HIS A 103 6.34 3.42 6.90
CA HIS A 103 7.30 2.56 6.23
C HIS A 103 6.94 1.07 6.41
N ARG A 104 6.57 0.65 7.61
CA ARG A 104 6.09 -0.71 7.93
C ARG A 104 4.88 -1.06 7.07
N PHE A 105 3.89 -0.16 6.99
CA PHE A 105 2.70 -0.36 6.17
C PHE A 105 3.05 -0.51 4.69
N ALA A 106 3.89 0.40 4.15
CA ALA A 106 4.32 0.35 2.75
C ALA A 106 5.07 -0.93 2.43
N LEU A 107 6.05 -1.33 3.26
CA LEU A 107 6.80 -2.57 3.08
C LEU A 107 5.90 -3.81 3.14
N THR A 108 4.97 -3.86 4.10
CA THR A 108 4.04 -4.98 4.25
C THR A 108 3.15 -5.12 3.01
N LEU A 109 2.59 -4.00 2.52
CA LEU A 109 1.77 -3.99 1.31
C LEU A 109 2.57 -4.39 0.07
N HIS A 110 3.79 -3.87 -0.08
CA HIS A 110 4.67 -4.22 -1.20
C HIS A 110 5.09 -5.69 -1.16
N ARG A 111 5.38 -6.23 0.02
CA ARG A 111 5.65 -7.67 0.20
C ARG A 111 4.44 -8.48 -0.22
N ALA A 112 3.25 -8.21 0.34
CA ALA A 112 2.02 -8.93 -0.02
C ALA A 112 1.71 -8.87 -1.54
N ARG A 113 1.90 -7.70 -2.18
CA ARG A 113 1.74 -7.55 -3.63
C ARG A 113 2.80 -8.32 -4.42
N ARG A 114 4.08 -8.23 -4.05
CA ARG A 114 5.16 -8.97 -4.73
C ARG A 114 4.98 -10.47 -4.59
N THR A 115 4.63 -10.93 -3.39
CA THR A 115 4.22 -12.30 -3.13
C THR A 115 3.13 -12.63 -4.15
N ARG A 116 1.98 -11.96 -4.14
CA ARG A 116 0.88 -12.25 -5.09
C ARG A 116 1.26 -12.23 -6.59
N THR A 117 2.15 -11.33 -7.03
CA THR A 117 2.55 -11.21 -8.45
C THR A 117 3.61 -12.24 -8.87
N GLY A 118 4.69 -12.42 -8.11
CA GLY A 118 5.74 -13.40 -8.44
C GLY A 118 5.21 -14.83 -8.40
N LEU A 119 4.28 -15.06 -7.50
CA LEU A 119 3.52 -16.30 -7.34
C LEU A 119 2.56 -16.60 -8.50
N ALA A 120 1.88 -15.58 -9.02
CA ALA A 120 1.06 -15.73 -10.23
C ALA A 120 1.91 -16.14 -11.45
N SER A 121 3.14 -15.63 -11.55
CA SER A 121 4.08 -15.95 -12.63
C SER A 121 4.65 -17.36 -12.55
N GLN A 122 4.85 -17.92 -11.35
CA GLN A 122 5.39 -19.28 -11.19
C GLN A 122 4.36 -20.34 -11.58
N LEU A 123 3.10 -20.17 -11.18
CA LEU A 123 2.02 -21.06 -11.61
C LEU A 123 1.72 -20.93 -13.11
N ASP A 124 1.88 -19.75 -13.70
CA ASP A 124 1.67 -19.53 -15.14
C ASP A 124 2.73 -20.19 -16.02
N ALA A 125 3.92 -20.45 -15.47
CA ALA A 125 4.98 -21.17 -16.18
C ALA A 125 4.73 -22.68 -16.28
N ILE A 126 3.74 -23.21 -15.53
CA ILE A 126 3.45 -24.65 -15.47
C ILE A 126 2.57 -25.05 -16.65
N PRO A 127 3.04 -25.94 -17.55
CA PRO A 127 2.23 -26.43 -18.65
C PRO A 127 0.92 -27.03 -18.15
N GLY A 128 -0.21 -26.54 -18.66
CA GLY A 128 -1.54 -26.99 -18.24
C GLY A 128 -2.16 -26.23 -17.06
N ILE A 129 -1.48 -25.24 -16.46
CA ILE A 129 -2.09 -24.32 -15.49
C ILE A 129 -2.50 -23.02 -16.22
N GLY A 130 -3.78 -22.94 -16.59
CA GLY A 130 -4.38 -21.70 -17.10
C GLY A 130 -4.92 -20.79 -15.98
N PRO A 131 -5.39 -19.57 -16.33
CA PRO A 131 -5.92 -18.60 -15.36
C PRO A 131 -7.02 -19.15 -14.45
N ALA A 132 -7.90 -20.01 -14.99
CA ALA A 132 -8.99 -20.62 -14.24
C ALA A 132 -8.51 -21.61 -13.16
N ARG A 133 -7.55 -22.48 -13.50
CA ARG A 133 -6.97 -23.48 -12.56
C ARG A 133 -6.14 -22.80 -11.48
N ARG A 134 -5.35 -21.79 -11.84
CA ARG A 134 -4.63 -20.94 -10.89
C ARG A 134 -5.57 -20.27 -9.89
N LYS A 135 -6.66 -19.67 -10.37
CA LYS A 135 -7.64 -19.03 -9.49
C LYS A 135 -8.29 -20.05 -8.55
N ALA A 136 -8.56 -21.26 -9.03
CA ALA A 136 -9.10 -22.34 -8.20
C ALA A 136 -8.12 -22.78 -7.10
N LEU A 137 -6.85 -22.99 -7.45
CA LEU A 137 -5.78 -23.33 -6.49
C LEU A 137 -5.60 -22.23 -5.43
N LEU A 138 -5.48 -20.97 -5.85
CA LEU A 138 -5.33 -19.84 -4.92
C LEU A 138 -6.57 -19.63 -4.04
N LYS A 139 -7.77 -19.90 -4.57
CA LYS A 139 -9.01 -19.82 -3.78
C LYS A 139 -9.08 -20.93 -2.73
N HIS A 140 -8.58 -22.12 -3.05
CA HIS A 140 -8.65 -23.27 -2.15
C HIS A 140 -7.60 -23.18 -1.03
N PHE A 141 -6.35 -22.86 -1.37
CA PHE A 141 -5.22 -22.88 -0.43
C PHE A 141 -4.85 -21.49 0.13
N GLY A 142 -5.48 -20.42 -0.37
CA GLY A 142 -5.32 -19.04 0.11
C GLY A 142 -4.02 -18.34 -0.31
N SER A 143 -2.89 -19.03 -0.26
CA SER A 143 -1.57 -18.52 -0.67
C SER A 143 -0.77 -19.59 -1.41
N LEU A 144 0.32 -19.20 -2.08
CA LEU A 144 1.21 -20.19 -2.69
C LEU A 144 2.11 -20.90 -1.70
N ASP A 145 2.40 -20.31 -0.55
CA ASP A 145 3.00 -21.08 0.54
C ASP A 145 2.06 -22.22 0.97
N GLY A 146 0.74 -21.94 1.00
CA GLY A 146 -0.30 -22.95 1.17
C GLY A 146 -0.26 -24.04 0.10
N ILE A 147 -0.17 -23.66 -1.18
CA ILE A 147 -0.07 -24.61 -2.32
C ILE A 147 1.23 -25.43 -2.26
N ARG A 148 2.36 -24.80 -1.92
CA ARG A 148 3.66 -25.44 -1.75
C ARG A 148 3.61 -26.46 -0.61
N SER A 149 2.95 -26.13 0.50
CA SER A 149 2.80 -27.02 1.66
C SER A 149 1.74 -28.12 1.50
N ALA A 150 0.77 -27.95 0.60
CA ALA A 150 -0.32 -28.91 0.39
C ALA A 150 0.20 -30.26 -0.12
N GLU A 151 -0.45 -31.37 0.23
CA GLU A 151 -0.07 -32.67 -0.32
C GLU A 151 -0.52 -32.83 -1.77
N LEU A 152 0.12 -33.74 -2.51
CA LEU A 152 -0.22 -33.99 -3.92
C LEU A 152 -1.70 -34.37 -4.10
N GLU A 153 -2.26 -35.09 -3.14
CA GLU A 153 -3.66 -35.51 -3.15
C GLU A 153 -4.60 -34.32 -2.95
N ASP A 154 -4.27 -33.39 -2.07
CA ASP A 154 -5.06 -32.17 -1.84
C ASP A 154 -5.06 -31.28 -3.09
N LEU A 155 -3.91 -31.16 -3.77
CA LEU A 155 -3.80 -30.41 -5.02
C LEU A 155 -4.70 -31.00 -6.11
N ALA A 156 -4.81 -32.34 -6.19
CA ALA A 156 -5.64 -33.03 -7.16
C ALA A 156 -7.16 -32.94 -6.86
N GLN A 157 -7.55 -32.55 -5.64
CA GLN A 157 -8.96 -32.30 -5.31
C GLN A 157 -9.48 -30.97 -5.87
N VAL A 158 -8.59 -30.07 -6.29
CA VAL A 158 -8.99 -28.78 -6.87
C VAL A 158 -9.59 -28.99 -8.26
N ARG A 159 -10.79 -28.45 -8.47
CA ARG A 159 -11.55 -28.59 -9.72
C ARG A 159 -10.70 -28.23 -10.94
N GLY A 160 -10.53 -29.20 -11.83
CA GLY A 160 -9.78 -29.04 -13.09
C GLY A 160 -8.27 -29.25 -12.96
N VAL A 161 -7.76 -29.64 -11.80
CA VAL A 161 -6.37 -30.06 -11.59
C VAL A 161 -6.32 -31.58 -11.63
N SER A 162 -5.69 -32.14 -12.67
CA SER A 162 -5.43 -33.59 -12.72
C SER A 162 -4.22 -33.94 -11.85
N ARG A 163 -4.05 -35.24 -11.55
CA ARG A 163 -2.91 -35.72 -10.76
C ARG A 163 -1.55 -35.37 -11.39
N ASP A 164 -1.48 -35.36 -12.72
CA ASP A 164 -0.27 -34.95 -13.45
C ASP A 164 0.02 -33.45 -13.32
N VAL A 165 -1.03 -32.62 -13.36
CA VAL A 165 -0.90 -31.18 -13.13
C VAL A 165 -0.53 -30.89 -11.68
N ALA A 166 -1.09 -31.62 -10.71
CA ALA A 166 -0.72 -31.50 -9.29
C ALA A 166 0.76 -31.85 -9.06
N ARG A 167 1.26 -32.88 -9.75
CA ARG A 167 2.69 -33.24 -9.71
C ARG A 167 3.56 -32.14 -10.31
N ALA A 168 3.21 -31.61 -11.48
CA ALA A 168 3.94 -30.50 -12.10
C ALA A 168 3.95 -29.24 -11.20
N VAL A 169 2.86 -28.99 -10.47
CA VAL A 169 2.78 -27.93 -9.45
C VAL A 169 3.76 -28.19 -8.31
N LYS A 170 3.85 -29.41 -7.80
CA LYS A 170 4.82 -29.76 -6.77
C LYS A 170 6.26 -29.65 -7.24
N ASP A 171 6.55 -30.10 -8.46
CA ASP A 171 7.92 -30.11 -9.00
C ASP A 171 8.46 -28.69 -9.22
N VAL A 172 7.60 -27.77 -9.69
CA VAL A 172 7.98 -26.37 -9.93
C VAL A 172 8.04 -25.54 -8.64
N LEU A 173 7.22 -25.90 -7.64
CA LEU A 173 7.15 -25.18 -6.37
C LEU A 173 7.97 -25.82 -5.25
N ALA A 174 8.69 -26.92 -5.50
CA ALA A 174 9.60 -27.53 -4.51
C ALA A 174 10.64 -26.54 -3.97
#